data_AF-A0A1F5SEE4-F1
#
_entry.id   AF-A0A1F5SEE4-F1
#
_cell.length_a   1.000
_cell.length_b   1.000
_cell.length_c   1.000
_cell.angle_alpha   90.00
_cell.angle_beta   90.00
_cell.angle_gamma   90.00
#
_symmetry.space_group_name_H-M   'P 1'
#
loop_
_entity.id
_entity.type
_entity.pdbx_description
1 polymer ?
#
loop_
_entity_poly.entity_id
_entity_poly.type
_entity_poly.pdbx_seq_one_letter_code
_entity_poly.pdbx_strand_id
1 'polypeptide(L)'
;MRKNNDRTTVLISYNRVEGFESGWHGQKRLFVCANDAGRGSNTGEGWSDNERAGSVMHSISGQYYHGAVPVKSVKEYFVYAGLYAFEQAIHIARSLRKASGKPTTLVACHCRSAQKVDMLRLTGIRIIWSECGGSRTMGELGKKAIA
;
A
#
# COMPACT_ATOMS: atom_id res chain seq x y z
N MET A 1 -20.85 21.81 2.14
CA MET A 1 -19.49 21.22 2.15
C MET A 1 -19.58 19.76 2.61
N ARG A 2 -19.32 18.77 1.74
CA ARG A 2 -19.27 17.35 2.18
C ARG A 2 -18.00 17.16 3.00
N LYS A 3 -18.12 16.77 4.28
CA LYS A 3 -16.98 16.39 5.13
C LYS A 3 -16.17 15.31 4.40
N ASN A 4 -14.88 15.55 4.13
CA ASN A 4 -13.98 14.49 3.67
C ASN A 4 -13.97 13.41 4.74
N ASN A 5 -14.51 12.23 4.40
CA ASN A 5 -14.58 11.08 5.28
C ASN A 5 -13.32 10.22 5.10
N ASP A 6 -12.14 10.88 5.16
CA ASP A 6 -10.84 10.23 5.09
C ASP A 6 -10.67 9.34 6.33
N ARG A 7 -11.03 8.06 6.22
CA ARG A 7 -11.08 7.12 7.35
C ARG A 7 -10.40 5.79 7.07
N THR A 8 -10.10 5.51 5.79
CA THR A 8 -9.57 4.21 5.38
C THR A 8 -8.05 4.23 5.32
N THR A 9 -7.41 3.36 6.09
CA THR A 9 -6.01 3.00 5.91
C THR A 9 -5.91 1.86 4.90
N VAL A 10 -4.97 1.96 3.96
CA VAL A 10 -4.74 0.92 2.96
C VAL A 10 -3.36 0.30 3.19
N LEU A 11 -3.32 -1.01 3.37
CA LEU A 11 -2.08 -1.80 3.47
C LEU A 11 -1.84 -2.54 2.16
N ILE A 12 -0.65 -2.41 1.59
CA ILE A 12 -0.26 -3.07 0.35
C ILE A 12 0.98 -3.92 0.64
N SER A 13 0.87 -5.22 0.44
CA SER A 13 1.92 -6.19 0.71
C SER A 13 1.86 -7.34 -0.29
N TYR A 14 3.02 -7.86 -0.68
CA TYR A 14 3.10 -9.14 -1.40
C TYR A 14 3.38 -10.32 -0.46
N ASN A 15 3.32 -10.07 0.85
CA ASN A 15 3.39 -11.07 1.90
C ASN A 15 2.10 -11.02 2.72
N ARG A 16 1.85 -12.09 3.48
CA ARG A 16 0.81 -12.13 4.52
C ARG A 16 0.93 -10.93 5.47
N VAL A 17 -0.21 -10.42 5.91
CA VAL A 17 -0.32 -9.42 6.99
C VAL A 17 -0.86 -10.12 8.23
N GLU A 18 -0.15 -10.02 9.35
CA GLU A 18 -0.55 -10.75 10.57
C GLU A 18 -1.88 -10.23 11.12
N GLY A 19 -2.83 -11.15 11.35
CA GLY A 19 -4.16 -10.83 11.88
C GLY A 19 -5.16 -10.31 10.85
N PHE A 20 -4.80 -10.25 9.56
CA PHE A 20 -5.70 -9.79 8.51
C PHE A 20 -5.58 -10.62 7.23
N GLU A 21 -6.73 -11.04 6.71
CA GLU A 21 -6.85 -11.48 5.32
C GLU A 21 -6.94 -10.27 4.39
N SER A 22 -6.74 -10.47 3.09
CA SER A 22 -7.01 -9.43 2.10
C SER A 22 -8.48 -9.04 2.06
N GLY A 23 -8.76 -7.75 1.90
CA GLY A 23 -10.11 -7.20 1.83
C GLY A 23 -10.40 -6.13 2.90
N TRP A 24 -11.69 -5.94 3.19
CA TRP A 24 -12.19 -4.89 4.07
C TRP A 24 -12.30 -5.34 5.53
N HIS A 25 -11.87 -4.47 6.44
CA HIS A 25 -11.90 -4.70 7.88
C HIS A 25 -12.40 -3.48 8.66
N GLY A 26 -12.89 -3.72 9.88
CA GLY A 26 -13.21 -2.67 10.85
C GLY A 26 -14.16 -1.59 10.31
N GLN A 27 -15.32 -1.99 9.76
CA GLN A 27 -16.31 -1.05 9.19
C GLN A 27 -15.73 -0.10 8.14
N LYS A 28 -14.92 -0.63 7.21
CA LYS A 28 -14.25 0.10 6.11
C LYS A 28 -13.15 1.08 6.57
N ARG A 29 -12.66 0.93 7.80
CA ARG A 29 -11.49 1.69 8.31
C ARG A 29 -10.16 1.14 7.81
N LEU A 30 -10.11 -0.13 7.41
CA LEU A 30 -8.92 -0.78 6.89
C LEU A 30 -9.24 -1.56 5.62
N PHE A 31 -8.36 -1.43 4.63
CA PHE A 31 -8.32 -2.29 3.46
C PHE A 31 -6.94 -2.92 3.33
N VAL A 32 -6.88 -4.25 3.26
CA VAL A 32 -5.64 -5.00 3.09
C VAL A 32 -5.58 -5.55 1.67
N CYS A 33 -4.49 -5.25 0.98
CA CYS A 33 -4.13 -5.80 -0.30
C CYS A 33 -2.85 -6.62 -0.09
N ALA A 34 -3.02 -7.86 0.36
CA ALA A 34 -1.95 -8.84 0.50
C ALA A 34 -2.00 -9.84 -0.68
N ASN A 35 -0.83 -10.27 -1.17
CA ASN A 35 -0.74 -11.40 -2.09
C ASN A 35 -0.12 -12.60 -1.38
N ASP A 36 -0.97 -13.43 -0.80
CA ASP A 36 -0.65 -14.61 -0.01
C ASP A 36 -0.12 -15.77 -0.88
N ALA A 37 -0.27 -15.69 -2.22
CA ALA A 37 -0.18 -16.83 -3.13
C ALA A 37 0.94 -16.73 -4.20
N GLY A 38 1.81 -15.73 -4.16
CA GLY A 38 3.06 -15.72 -4.94
C GLY A 38 2.93 -15.60 -6.48
N ARG A 39 1.85 -15.01 -7.01
CA ARG A 39 1.73 -14.74 -8.47
C ARG A 39 1.46 -13.26 -8.71
N GLY A 40 2.47 -12.52 -9.17
CA GLY A 40 2.37 -11.10 -9.52
C GLY A 40 2.19 -10.91 -11.03
N SER A 41 1.22 -10.09 -11.43
CA SER A 41 1.01 -9.64 -12.81
C SER A 41 1.35 -8.16 -13.00
N ASN A 42 1.74 -7.83 -14.23
CA ASN A 42 2.26 -6.55 -14.74
C ASN A 42 1.39 -5.32 -14.40
N THR A 43 1.98 -4.22 -13.93
CA THR A 43 1.27 -3.14 -13.19
C THR A 43 1.33 -1.74 -13.81
N GLY A 44 0.82 -1.51 -15.02
CA GLY A 44 0.76 -0.11 -15.47
C GLY A 44 0.23 0.19 -16.84
N GLU A 45 -1.09 0.14 -17.03
CA GLU A 45 -1.76 0.89 -18.11
C GLU A 45 -3.05 1.55 -17.59
N GLY A 46 -3.18 2.86 -17.81
CA GLY A 46 -4.32 3.69 -17.39
C GLY A 46 -4.23 5.10 -17.96
N TRP A 47 -5.34 5.61 -18.51
CA TRP A 47 -5.37 6.78 -19.41
C TRP A 47 -5.58 8.13 -18.68
N SER A 48 -6.00 8.14 -17.41
CA SER A 48 -6.05 9.35 -16.55
C SER A 48 -5.44 9.14 -15.16
N ASP A 49 -5.09 10.20 -14.43
CA ASP A 49 -4.38 10.10 -13.13
C ASP A 49 -5.23 9.47 -12.00
N ASN A 50 -6.56 9.69 -11.99
CA ASN A 50 -7.47 9.02 -11.05
C ASN A 50 -7.64 7.54 -11.40
N GLU A 51 -7.68 7.20 -12.69
CA GLU A 51 -7.67 5.83 -13.17
C GLU A 51 -6.32 5.18 -12.96
N ARG A 52 -5.20 5.90 -12.86
CA ARG A 52 -3.90 5.33 -12.48
C ARG A 52 -3.84 4.95 -11.01
N ALA A 53 -4.42 5.71 -10.07
CA ALA A 53 -4.51 5.27 -8.67
C ALA A 53 -5.42 4.03 -8.55
N GLY A 54 -6.59 4.08 -9.20
CA GLY A 54 -7.52 2.97 -9.30
C GLY A 54 -6.92 1.75 -10.02
N SER A 55 -6.19 1.95 -11.11
CA SER A 55 -5.51 0.93 -11.92
C SER A 55 -4.28 0.39 -11.21
N VAL A 56 -3.50 1.18 -10.48
CA VAL A 56 -2.44 0.66 -9.61
C VAL A 56 -3.04 -0.24 -8.53
N MET A 57 -4.12 0.19 -7.87
CA MET A 57 -4.87 -0.65 -6.94
C MET A 57 -5.50 -1.87 -7.61
N HIS A 58 -6.02 -1.76 -8.83
CA HIS A 58 -6.66 -2.82 -9.60
C HIS A 58 -5.65 -3.81 -10.23
N SER A 59 -4.47 -3.33 -10.59
CA SER A 59 -3.35 -4.11 -11.15
C SER A 59 -2.62 -4.89 -10.08
N ILE A 60 -2.47 -4.32 -8.88
CA ILE A 60 -1.99 -5.05 -7.69
C ILE A 60 -3.00 -6.15 -7.29
N SER A 61 -4.29 -5.95 -7.59
CA SER A 61 -5.38 -6.84 -7.20
C SER A 61 -5.99 -7.65 -8.35
N GLY A 62 -5.22 -7.86 -9.43
CA GLY A 62 -5.64 -8.33 -10.76
C GLY A 62 -6.86 -9.25 -10.77
N GLN A 63 -7.88 -8.88 -11.55
CA GLN A 63 -9.12 -9.63 -11.88
C GLN A 63 -9.91 -10.30 -10.72
N TYR A 64 -9.44 -10.29 -9.48
CA TYR A 64 -9.98 -11.09 -8.37
C TYR A 64 -10.56 -10.26 -7.22
N TYR A 65 -10.47 -8.93 -7.23
CA TYR A 65 -10.95 -8.12 -6.10
C TYR A 65 -12.10 -7.18 -6.47
N HIS A 66 -13.31 -7.59 -6.08
CA HIS A 66 -14.55 -6.80 -6.08
C HIS A 66 -14.56 -5.64 -5.06
N GLY A 67 -13.40 -5.05 -4.72
CA GLY A 67 -13.23 -4.09 -3.63
C GLY A 67 -12.40 -2.89 -4.02
N ALA A 68 -12.94 -1.98 -4.82
CA ALA A 68 -12.31 -0.68 -5.05
C ALA A 68 -12.42 0.17 -3.77
N VAL A 69 -11.29 0.69 -3.27
CA VAL A 69 -11.29 1.74 -2.24
C VAL A 69 -11.44 3.09 -2.93
N PRO A 70 -12.52 3.85 -2.69
CA PRO A 70 -12.62 5.20 -3.24
C PRO A 70 -11.45 6.04 -2.75
N VAL A 71 -10.64 6.61 -3.64
CA VAL A 71 -9.46 7.43 -3.27
C VAL A 71 -9.83 8.55 -2.29
N LYS A 72 -11.05 9.10 -2.41
CA LYS A 72 -11.61 10.14 -1.55
C LYS A 72 -11.88 9.71 -0.10
N SER A 73 -11.90 8.42 0.21
CA SER A 73 -12.05 7.91 1.59
C SER A 73 -10.73 7.46 2.20
N VAL A 74 -9.65 7.45 1.41
CA VAL A 74 -8.33 7.04 1.90
C VAL A 74 -7.72 8.12 2.78
N LYS A 75 -7.34 7.72 3.98
CA LYS A 75 -6.56 8.52 4.92
C LYS A 75 -5.06 8.41 4.61
N GLU A 76 -4.55 7.19 4.46
CA GLU A 76 -3.12 6.92 4.25
C GLU A 76 -2.87 5.54 3.62
N TYR A 77 -1.72 5.41 2.96
CA TYR A 77 -1.22 4.16 2.39
C TYR A 77 0.04 3.68 3.11
N PHE A 78 0.13 2.37 3.34
CA PHE A 78 1.36 1.68 3.74
C PHE A 78 1.72 0.64 2.69
N VAL A 79 2.94 0.72 2.15
CA VAL A 79 3.41 -0.17 1.09
C VAL A 79 4.63 -0.94 1.57
N TYR A 80 4.57 -2.28 1.57
CA TYR A 80 5.67 -3.12 2.00
C TYR A 80 6.77 -3.25 0.92
N ALA A 81 8.03 -3.09 1.32
CA ALA A 81 9.22 -3.18 0.47
C ALA A 81 10.32 -4.05 1.10
N GLY A 82 10.46 -5.26 0.58
CA GLY A 82 11.44 -6.27 1.00
C GLY A 82 12.53 -6.44 -0.06
N LEU A 83 13.37 -7.47 0.05
CA LEU A 83 14.58 -7.59 -0.77
C LEU A 83 14.31 -7.61 -2.29
N TYR A 84 13.35 -8.41 -2.75
CA TYR A 84 13.23 -8.73 -4.18
C TYR A 84 12.31 -7.78 -4.97
N ALA A 85 11.48 -7.00 -4.30
CA ALA A 85 10.47 -6.16 -4.94
C ALA A 85 10.47 -4.71 -4.45
N PHE A 86 11.55 -4.23 -3.83
CA PHE A 86 11.57 -2.88 -3.24
C PHE A 86 11.45 -1.77 -4.29
N GLU A 87 12.06 -1.91 -5.47
CA GLU A 87 11.98 -0.89 -6.52
C GLU A 87 10.53 -0.70 -7.00
N GLN A 88 9.84 -1.80 -7.26
CA GLN A 88 8.44 -1.79 -7.65
C GLN A 88 7.54 -1.25 -6.52
N ALA A 89 7.78 -1.65 -5.27
CA ALA A 89 7.05 -1.15 -4.11
C ALA A 89 7.22 0.38 -3.94
N ILE A 90 8.44 0.90 -4.16
CA ILE A 90 8.71 2.35 -4.13
C ILE A 90 8.02 3.06 -5.30
N HIS A 91 8.02 2.47 -6.49
CA HIS A 91 7.30 3.00 -7.65
C HIS A 91 5.78 3.09 -7.39
N ILE A 92 5.20 2.04 -6.80
CA ILE A 92 3.79 2.03 -6.35
C ILE A 92 3.54 3.14 -5.34
N ALA A 93 4.38 3.26 -4.31
CA ALA A 93 4.24 4.28 -3.27
C ALA A 93 4.28 5.71 -3.85
N ARG A 94 5.19 5.98 -4.80
CA ARG A 94 5.27 7.27 -5.51
C ARG A 94 4.02 7.53 -6.35
N SER A 95 3.56 6.53 -7.08
CA SER A 95 2.36 6.61 -7.93
C SER A 95 1.11 6.90 -7.11
N LEU A 96 0.92 6.18 -5.99
CA LEU A 96 -0.21 6.39 -5.06
C LEU A 96 -0.17 7.80 -4.49
N ARG A 97 0.98 8.26 -4.00
CA ARG A 97 1.13 9.61 -3.46
C ARG A 97 0.81 10.68 -4.50
N LYS A 98 1.37 10.54 -5.72
CA LYS A 98 1.16 11.50 -6.81
C LYS A 98 -0.31 11.57 -7.22
N ALA A 99 -0.96 10.43 -7.39
CA ALA A 99 -2.33 10.36 -7.90
C ALA A 99 -3.40 10.70 -6.84
N SER A 100 -3.16 10.37 -5.57
CA SER A 100 -4.14 10.58 -4.49
C SER A 100 -3.90 11.84 -3.66
N GLY A 101 -2.68 12.38 -3.66
CA GLY A 101 -2.25 13.42 -2.72
C GLY A 101 -2.22 12.99 -1.25
N LYS A 102 -2.48 11.71 -0.93
CA LYS A 102 -2.58 11.22 0.44
C LYS A 102 -1.21 10.81 1.00
N PRO A 103 -1.03 10.90 2.34
CA PRO A 103 0.14 10.34 3.01
C PRO A 103 0.40 8.90 2.57
N THR A 104 1.65 8.64 2.18
CA THR A 104 2.11 7.31 1.79
C THR A 104 3.42 7.02 2.54
N THR A 105 3.48 5.85 3.16
CA THR A 105 4.61 5.38 3.97
C THR A 105 5.10 4.05 3.43
N LEU A 106 6.42 3.92 3.26
CA LEU A 106 7.06 2.67 2.92
C LEU A 106 7.34 1.88 4.20
N VAL A 107 6.89 0.63 4.29
CA VAL A 107 7.24 -0.30 5.37
C VAL A 107 8.30 -1.24 4.81
N ALA A 108 9.51 -1.25 5.35
CA ALA A 108 10.62 -1.95 4.71
C ALA A 108 11.46 -2.78 5.68
N CYS A 109 11.96 -3.93 5.24
CA CYS A 109 13.03 -4.62 5.96
C CYS A 109 14.39 -3.97 5.64
N HIS A 110 15.42 -4.25 6.46
CA HIS A 110 16.75 -3.64 6.33
C HIS A 110 17.58 -4.11 5.12
N CYS A 111 17.14 -5.14 4.38
CA CYS A 111 17.82 -5.56 3.15
C CYS A 111 17.89 -4.40 2.15
N ARG A 112 19.06 -4.10 1.57
CA ARG A 112 19.25 -2.97 0.64
C ARG A 112 18.77 -1.62 1.22
N SER A 113 18.93 -1.41 2.53
CA SER A 113 18.46 -0.20 3.22
C SER A 113 18.99 1.10 2.59
N ALA A 114 20.30 1.16 2.28
CA ALA A 114 20.91 2.32 1.62
C ALA A 114 20.21 2.65 0.30
N GLN A 115 20.01 1.66 -0.57
CA GLN A 115 19.32 1.85 -1.85
C GLN A 115 17.87 2.31 -1.67
N LYS A 116 17.15 1.76 -0.69
CA LYS A 116 15.78 2.21 -0.37
C LYS A 116 15.74 3.67 0.09
N VAL A 117 16.68 4.06 0.94
CA VAL A 117 16.81 5.45 1.41
C VAL A 117 17.13 6.38 0.24
N ASP A 118 18.10 6.01 -0.59
CA ASP A 118 18.51 6.79 -1.76
C ASP A 118 17.36 6.97 -2.75
N MET A 119 16.61 5.89 -3.02
CA MET A 119 15.43 5.96 -3.88
C MET A 119 14.29 6.78 -3.26
N LEU A 120 14.19 6.92 -1.94
CA LEU A 120 13.16 7.76 -1.34
C LEU A 120 13.62 9.21 -1.10
N ARG A 121 14.89 9.52 -1.36
CA ARG A 121 15.42 10.88 -1.26
C ARG A 121 14.58 11.83 -2.10
N LEU A 122 14.17 12.95 -1.50
CA LEU A 122 13.35 14.01 -2.11
C LEU A 122 11.89 13.62 -2.46
N THR A 123 11.42 12.41 -2.14
CA THR A 123 10.03 11.99 -2.44
C THR A 123 9.02 12.42 -1.37
N GLY A 124 9.49 12.76 -0.16
CA GLY A 124 8.66 13.02 1.02
C GLY A 124 7.93 11.78 1.57
N ILE A 125 8.16 10.59 0.99
CA ILE A 125 7.65 9.31 1.50
C ILE A 125 8.48 8.91 2.71
N ARG A 126 7.81 8.63 3.83
CA ARG A 126 8.46 8.18 5.07
C ARG A 126 8.77 6.68 5.00
N ILE A 127 9.77 6.24 5.74
CA ILE A 127 10.10 4.82 5.92
C ILE A 127 9.80 4.41 7.36
N ILE A 128 9.10 3.28 7.52
CA ILE A 128 9.04 2.52 8.76
C ILE A 128 9.87 1.25 8.55
N TRP A 129 10.91 1.07 9.35
CA TRP A 129 11.68 -0.17 9.34
C TRP A 129 10.91 -1.28 10.07
N SER A 130 10.98 -2.50 9.52
CA SER A 130 10.21 -3.67 9.94
C SER A 130 11.07 -4.92 9.95
N GLU A 131 10.55 -5.99 10.53
CA GLU A 131 11.11 -7.33 10.37
C GLU A 131 11.16 -7.80 8.91
N CYS A 132 11.93 -8.85 8.63
CA CYS A 132 11.88 -9.48 7.32
C CYS A 132 10.47 -10.04 7.06
N GLY A 133 9.95 -9.84 5.86
CA GLY A 133 8.57 -10.17 5.51
C GLY A 133 7.53 -9.08 5.86
N GLY A 134 7.77 -8.25 6.87
CA GLY A 134 6.88 -7.12 7.24
C GLY A 134 5.51 -7.50 7.79
N SER A 135 5.22 -8.79 7.94
CA SER A 135 3.92 -9.34 8.34
C SER A 135 3.42 -8.77 9.66
N ARG A 136 4.29 -8.75 10.69
CA ARG A 136 3.95 -8.31 12.04
C ARG A 136 3.82 -6.78 12.09
N THR A 137 4.78 -6.06 11.50
CA THR A 137 4.73 -4.59 11.47
C THR A 137 3.48 -4.08 10.73
N MET A 138 3.14 -4.69 9.59
CA MET A 138 1.92 -4.36 8.84
C MET A 138 0.66 -4.74 9.63
N GLY A 139 0.66 -5.88 10.32
CA GLY A 139 -0.43 -6.30 11.20
C GLY A 139 -0.71 -5.29 12.33
N GLU A 140 0.34 -4.80 12.99
CA GLU A 140 0.20 -3.78 14.04
C GLU A 140 -0.33 -2.44 13.51
N LEU A 141 0.06 -2.04 12.29
CA LEU A 141 -0.52 -0.88 11.62
C LEU A 141 -2.01 -1.09 11.30
N GLY A 142 -2.39 -2.29 10.87
CA GLY A 142 -3.79 -2.67 10.64
C GLY A 142 -4.63 -2.61 11.92
N LYS A 143 -4.15 -3.20 13.02
CA LYS A 143 -4.84 -3.17 14.33
C LYS A 143 -5.08 -1.74 14.80
N LYS A 144 -4.08 -0.87 14.68
CA LYS A 144 -4.19 0.57 15.01
C LYS A 144 -5.21 1.31 14.13
N ALA A 145 -5.41 0.89 12.89
CA ALA A 145 -6.36 1.53 11.99
C ALA A 145 -7.82 1.26 12.38
N ILE A 146 -8.09 0.08 12.96
CA ILE A 146 -9.45 -0.39 13.30
C ILE A 146 -9.81 -0.26 14.78
N ALA A 147 -8.85 0.01 15.66
CA ALA A 147 -9.09 0.44 17.05
C ALA A 147 -9.79 1.80 17.07
#